data_AF-A0A662CXC8-F1
#
_entry.id   AF-A0A662CXC8-F1
#
_cell.length_a   1.000
_cell.length_b   1.000
_cell.length_c   1.000
_cell.angle_alpha   90.00
_cell.angle_beta   90.00
_cell.angle_gamma   90.00
#
_symmetry.space_group_name_H-M   'P 1'
#
loop_
_entity.id
_entity.type
_entity.pdbx_description
1 polymer ?
#
loop_
_entity_poly.entity_id
_entity_poly.type
_entity_poly.pdbx_seq_one_letter_code
_entity_poly.pdbx_strand_id
1 'polypeptide(L)'
;LKPVPVFVAAHLPPSEWIKPVPGEPGHFRTVGVGREEDVDLYPFYRLHRRRYALYWDLFTPEEWEKEQQKILAEKERLKRLEEATVAYIQPGEIQEDRNYNYQGENSFSLRVKERSGRGGRGWFSYDVTLEATPPAALVVTYYSGPTRRGVSKFKICIDGQLLKREEIKYSPPARFFDVEYALPAQLVEGKKKLTIRFEAEEGSEISPGFGLRLIRK
;
A
#
# COMPACT_ATOMS: atom_id res chain seq x y z
N LEU A 1 6.51 0.46 -15.24
CA LEU A 1 5.37 0.24 -16.17
C LEU A 1 4.78 1.59 -16.54
N LYS A 2 4.42 1.83 -17.80
CA LYS A 2 3.69 3.07 -18.16
C LYS A 2 2.33 3.10 -17.45
N PRO A 3 1.90 4.28 -16.93
CA PRO A 3 0.55 4.44 -16.38
C PRO A 3 -0.50 4.19 -17.45
N VAL A 4 -1.70 3.78 -17.04
CA VAL A 4 -2.85 3.73 -17.94
C VAL A 4 -3.29 5.18 -18.14
N PRO A 5 -3.43 5.67 -19.40
CA PRO A 5 -3.89 7.04 -19.62
C PRO A 5 -5.26 7.29 -18.98
N VAL A 6 -5.58 8.55 -18.70
CA VAL A 6 -6.91 8.97 -18.27
C VAL A 6 -7.48 10.03 -19.21
N PHE A 7 -8.80 10.13 -19.28
CA PHE A 7 -9.47 11.07 -20.18
C PHE A 7 -10.17 12.17 -19.40
N VAL A 8 -10.01 13.43 -19.84
CA VAL A 8 -10.73 14.58 -19.27
C VAL A 8 -11.73 15.12 -20.27
N ALA A 9 -12.83 14.39 -20.40
CA ALA A 9 -13.90 14.68 -21.33
C ALA A 9 -15.26 14.21 -20.83
N ALA A 10 -15.44 14.00 -19.51
CA ALA A 10 -16.72 13.53 -18.96
C ALA A 10 -17.90 14.47 -19.27
N HIS A 11 -17.61 15.74 -19.55
CA HIS A 11 -18.57 16.78 -19.89
C HIS A 11 -18.90 16.83 -21.40
N LEU A 12 -18.22 16.03 -22.23
CA LEU A 12 -18.36 16.04 -23.70
C LEU A 12 -18.88 14.68 -24.18
N PRO A 13 -19.75 14.64 -25.20
CA PRO A 13 -20.17 13.38 -25.80
C PRO A 13 -18.96 12.68 -26.48
N PRO A 14 -18.83 11.35 -26.38
CA PRO A 14 -17.69 10.62 -26.96
C PRO A 14 -17.46 10.86 -28.45
N SER A 15 -18.51 11.14 -29.23
CA SER A 15 -18.40 11.44 -30.67
C SER A 15 -17.60 12.70 -30.97
N GLU A 16 -17.43 13.61 -30.01
CA GLU A 16 -16.64 14.83 -30.19
C GLU A 16 -15.13 14.57 -30.10
N TRP A 17 -14.70 13.60 -29.30
CA TRP A 17 -13.30 13.35 -29.00
C TRP A 17 -12.81 11.95 -29.35
N ILE A 18 -13.68 11.03 -29.77
CA ILE A 18 -13.33 9.74 -30.37
C ILE A 18 -13.60 9.83 -31.87
N LYS A 19 -12.56 9.77 -32.70
CA LYS A 19 -12.67 9.91 -34.15
C LYS A 19 -12.26 8.63 -34.87
N PRO A 20 -12.97 8.23 -35.94
CA PRO A 20 -12.53 7.11 -36.77
C PRO A 20 -11.23 7.49 -37.50
N VAL A 21 -10.33 6.52 -37.64
CA VAL A 21 -9.12 6.68 -38.45
C VAL A 21 -9.48 6.43 -39.92
N PRO A 22 -9.23 7.37 -40.85
CA PRO A 22 -9.60 7.22 -42.25
C PRO A 22 -9.00 5.98 -42.89
N GLY A 23 -9.83 5.19 -43.59
CA GLY A 23 -9.39 3.97 -44.27
C GLY A 23 -9.23 2.75 -43.35
N GLU A 24 -9.50 2.86 -42.05
CA GLU A 24 -9.28 1.79 -41.08
C GLU A 24 -10.57 1.42 -40.29
N PRO A 25 -11.43 0.54 -40.83
CA PRO A 25 -12.68 0.16 -40.16
C PRO A 25 -12.47 -0.44 -38.77
N GLY A 26 -13.17 0.14 -37.78
CA GLY A 26 -13.11 -0.28 -36.37
C GLY A 26 -11.93 0.31 -35.60
N HIS A 27 -11.07 1.10 -36.24
CA HIS A 27 -10.00 1.84 -35.58
C HIS A 27 -10.48 3.26 -35.28
N PHE A 28 -10.44 3.63 -34.01
CA PHE A 28 -10.73 4.97 -33.54
C PHE A 28 -9.56 5.52 -32.76
N ARG A 29 -9.47 6.83 -32.64
CA ARG A 29 -8.45 7.50 -31.84
C ARG A 29 -9.09 8.57 -30.97
N THR A 30 -8.64 8.70 -29.73
CA THR A 30 -9.00 9.86 -28.89
C THR A 30 -8.28 11.11 -29.40
N VAL A 31 -8.88 12.28 -29.23
CA VAL A 31 -8.31 13.54 -29.75
C VAL A 31 -8.36 14.62 -28.68
N GLY A 32 -7.19 15.00 -28.17
CA GLY A 32 -6.98 16.14 -27.28
C GLY A 32 -7.54 15.97 -25.87
N VAL A 33 -7.91 14.75 -25.48
CA VAL A 33 -8.56 14.48 -24.19
C VAL A 33 -7.75 13.57 -23.27
N GLY A 34 -6.76 12.86 -23.81
CA GLY A 34 -5.80 12.09 -23.02
C GLY A 34 -4.85 13.01 -22.25
N ARG A 35 -4.64 12.72 -20.96
CA ARG A 35 -3.69 13.50 -20.14
C ARG A 35 -2.24 13.13 -20.40
N GLU A 36 -1.95 11.84 -20.44
CA GLU A 36 -0.63 11.32 -20.77
C GLU A 36 -0.42 11.29 -22.28
N GLU A 37 -1.36 10.67 -22.99
CA GLU A 37 -1.37 10.55 -24.44
C GLU A 37 -2.78 10.24 -24.94
N ASP A 38 -3.08 10.63 -26.18
CA ASP A 38 -4.23 10.10 -26.89
C ASP A 38 -3.98 8.65 -27.31
N VAL A 39 -5.03 7.84 -27.30
CA VAL A 39 -4.93 6.39 -27.51
C VAL A 39 -5.69 5.94 -28.73
N ASP A 40 -5.19 4.86 -29.33
CA ASP A 40 -5.87 4.12 -30.38
C ASP A 40 -6.79 3.05 -29.76
N LEU A 41 -8.03 3.04 -30.20
CA LEU A 41 -9.09 2.14 -29.80
C LEU A 41 -9.37 1.17 -30.95
N TYR A 42 -9.17 -0.11 -30.67
CA TYR A 42 -9.45 -1.21 -31.59
C TYR A 42 -10.53 -2.12 -31.04
N PRO A 43 -11.21 -2.90 -31.89
CA PRO A 43 -12.13 -3.93 -31.42
C PRO A 43 -11.37 -4.91 -30.54
N PHE A 44 -11.90 -5.18 -29.34
CA PHE A 44 -11.20 -5.95 -28.32
C PHE A 44 -10.69 -7.31 -28.82
N TYR A 45 -11.47 -8.00 -29.66
CA TYR A 45 -11.09 -9.29 -30.23
C TYR A 45 -9.81 -9.26 -31.07
N ARG A 46 -9.30 -8.10 -31.48
CA ARG A 46 -8.04 -7.94 -32.24
C ARG A 46 -6.82 -7.73 -31.32
N LEU A 47 -7.03 -7.42 -30.05
CA LEU A 47 -5.98 -7.05 -29.10
C LEU A 47 -5.40 -8.30 -28.42
N HIS A 48 -4.55 -9.05 -29.14
CA HIS A 48 -3.87 -10.23 -28.60
C HIS A 48 -2.46 -9.91 -28.09
N ARG A 49 -2.03 -10.65 -27.05
CA ARG A 49 -0.64 -10.69 -26.52
C ARG A 49 -0.05 -9.30 -26.25
N ARG A 50 -0.86 -8.39 -25.73
CA ARG A 50 -0.47 -7.02 -25.35
C ARG A 50 -1.24 -6.57 -24.13
N ARG A 51 -0.75 -5.54 -23.46
CA ARG A 51 -1.51 -4.85 -22.41
C ARG A 51 -2.56 -3.96 -23.08
N TYR A 52 -3.79 -4.03 -22.60
CA TYR A 52 -4.91 -3.22 -23.06
C TYR A 52 -5.75 -2.77 -21.86
N ALA A 53 -6.54 -1.73 -22.06
CA ALA A 53 -7.55 -1.28 -21.12
C ALA A 53 -8.93 -1.39 -21.79
N LEU A 54 -9.90 -1.92 -21.06
CA LEU A 54 -11.31 -1.98 -21.47
C LEU A 54 -12.12 -0.84 -20.86
N TYR A 55 -11.77 -0.48 -19.63
CA TYR A 55 -12.39 0.60 -18.87
C TYR A 55 -11.34 1.67 -18.60
N TRP A 56 -11.79 2.91 -18.67
CA TRP A 56 -10.97 4.11 -18.52
C TRP A 56 -11.62 5.01 -17.48
N ASP A 57 -10.81 5.62 -16.64
CA ASP A 57 -11.29 6.67 -15.76
C ASP A 57 -11.52 7.95 -16.60
N LEU A 58 -12.73 8.48 -16.49
CA LEU A 58 -13.19 9.65 -17.23
C LEU A 58 -13.55 10.74 -16.24
N PHE A 59 -12.97 11.92 -16.40
CA PHE A 59 -13.13 13.04 -15.47
C PHE A 59 -13.67 14.29 -16.18
N THR A 60 -14.36 15.16 -15.46
CA THR A 60 -14.47 16.57 -15.84
C THR A 60 -13.15 17.31 -15.52
N PRO A 61 -12.91 18.52 -16.06
CA PRO A 61 -11.75 19.32 -15.69
C PRO A 61 -11.63 19.54 -14.17
N GLU A 62 -12.74 19.79 -13.48
CA GLU A 62 -12.77 20.03 -12.04
C GLU A 62 -12.52 18.74 -11.23
N GLU A 63 -13.07 17.61 -11.67
CA GLU A 63 -12.80 16.32 -11.05
C GLU A 63 -11.34 15.91 -11.21
N TRP A 64 -10.77 16.18 -12.39
CA TRP A 64 -9.37 15.92 -12.66
C TRP A 64 -8.44 16.77 -11.80
N GLU A 65 -8.75 18.05 -11.62
CA GLU A 65 -7.98 18.92 -10.73
C GLU A 65 -8.00 18.39 -9.30
N LYS A 66 -9.16 17.98 -8.78
CA LYS A 66 -9.27 17.34 -7.46
C LYS A 66 -8.45 16.05 -7.37
N GLU A 67 -8.48 15.22 -8.41
CA GLU A 67 -7.73 13.96 -8.43
C GLU A 67 -6.22 14.20 -8.50
N GLN A 68 -5.77 15.18 -9.28
CA GLN A 68 -4.37 15.61 -9.32
C GLN A 68 -3.87 16.08 -7.96
N GLN A 69 -4.67 16.86 -7.23
CA GLN A 69 -4.31 17.27 -5.88
C GLN A 69 -4.17 16.08 -4.92
N LYS A 70 -5.05 15.07 -5.01
CA LYS A 70 -4.92 13.84 -4.22
C LYS A 70 -3.64 13.07 -4.57
N ILE A 71 -3.34 12.91 -5.86
CA ILE A 71 -2.14 12.21 -6.33
C ILE A 71 -0.89 12.93 -5.84
N LEU A 72 -0.86 14.26 -5.95
CA LEU A 72 0.27 15.07 -5.48
C LEU A 72 0.43 14.98 -3.97
N ALA A 73 -0.66 15.11 -3.21
CA ALA A 73 -0.65 14.99 -1.75
C ALA A 73 -0.18 13.60 -1.30
N GLU A 74 -0.64 12.52 -1.95
CA GLU A 74 -0.19 11.16 -1.63
C GLU A 74 1.29 10.97 -1.99
N LYS A 75 1.75 11.49 -3.13
CA LYS A 75 3.16 11.43 -3.51
C LYS A 75 4.04 12.18 -2.50
N GLU A 76 3.59 13.35 -2.05
CA GLU A 76 4.29 14.11 -1.02
C GLU A 76 4.28 13.38 0.33
N ARG A 77 3.15 12.79 0.72
CA ARG A 77 3.03 11.95 1.93
C ARG A 77 4.02 10.80 1.90
N LEU A 78 4.08 10.06 0.80
CA LEU A 78 5.00 8.93 0.62
C LEU A 78 6.45 9.38 0.62
N LYS A 79 6.76 10.51 -0.03
CA LYS A 79 8.11 11.10 -0.01
C LYS A 79 8.54 11.45 1.42
N ARG A 80 7.69 12.15 2.18
CA ARG A 80 7.97 12.50 3.58
C ARG A 80 8.12 11.25 4.45
N LEU A 81 7.30 10.22 4.24
CA LEU A 81 7.40 8.95 4.96
C LEU A 81 8.75 8.27 4.67
N GLU A 82 9.17 8.22 3.41
CA GLU A 82 10.46 7.64 3.01
C GLU A 82 11.63 8.44 3.61
N GLU A 83 11.62 9.77 3.52
CA GLU A 83 12.65 10.64 4.09
C GLU A 83 12.74 10.53 5.62
N ALA A 84 11.63 10.28 6.30
CA ALA A 84 11.59 10.07 7.74
C ALA A 84 11.99 8.65 8.16
N THR A 85 12.00 7.67 7.25
CA THR A 85 12.22 6.25 7.57
C THR A 85 13.69 6.00 7.93
N VAL A 86 13.92 5.41 9.10
CA VAL A 86 15.25 5.00 9.58
C VAL A 86 15.50 3.50 9.45
N ALA A 87 14.43 2.72 9.42
CA ALA A 87 14.50 1.28 9.19
C ALA A 87 13.21 0.84 8.51
N TYR A 88 13.35 -0.02 7.50
CA TYR A 88 12.24 -0.61 6.79
C TYR A 88 12.38 -2.12 6.74
N ILE A 89 11.30 -2.82 7.08
CA ILE A 89 11.21 -4.28 6.99
C ILE A 89 10.05 -4.59 6.05
N GLN A 90 10.27 -5.51 5.12
CA GLN A 90 9.21 -6.14 4.31
C GLN A 90 8.90 -7.54 4.91
N PRO A 91 7.90 -7.67 5.81
CA PRO A 91 7.66 -8.93 6.51
C PRO A 91 7.32 -10.06 5.53
N GLY A 92 7.89 -11.25 5.76
CA GLY A 92 7.62 -12.42 4.94
C GLY A 92 8.45 -12.50 3.66
N GLU A 93 9.31 -11.51 3.37
CA GLU A 93 10.41 -11.69 2.42
C GLU A 93 11.60 -12.35 3.13
N ILE A 94 12.12 -13.44 2.56
CA ILE A 94 13.10 -14.31 3.23
C ILE A 94 14.38 -13.55 3.62
N GLN A 95 14.85 -12.63 2.78
CA GLN A 95 16.07 -11.88 3.06
C GLN A 95 15.86 -10.86 4.18
N GLU A 96 14.72 -10.16 4.19
CA GLU A 96 14.38 -9.20 5.25
C GLU A 96 14.16 -9.90 6.59
N ASP A 97 13.45 -11.03 6.58
CA ASP A 97 13.25 -11.84 7.79
C ASP A 97 14.60 -12.26 8.42
N ARG A 98 15.60 -12.58 7.60
CA ARG A 98 16.97 -12.87 8.09
C ARG A 98 17.68 -11.63 8.61
N ASN A 99 17.64 -10.52 7.86
CA ASN A 99 18.32 -9.27 8.21
C ASN A 99 17.85 -8.71 9.57
N TYR A 100 16.56 -8.89 9.88
CA TYR A 100 15.93 -8.35 11.08
C TYR A 100 15.62 -9.42 12.14
N ASN A 101 16.37 -10.54 12.13
CA ASN A 101 16.27 -11.64 13.10
C ASN A 101 14.81 -12.01 13.42
N TYR A 102 14.03 -12.34 12.38
CA TYR A 102 12.67 -12.80 12.54
C TYR A 102 12.60 -13.99 13.51
N GLN A 103 11.70 -13.89 14.47
CA GLN A 103 11.32 -14.98 15.37
C GLN A 103 9.80 -15.08 15.39
N GLY A 104 9.25 -16.28 15.58
CA GLY A 104 7.80 -16.42 15.68
C GLY A 104 7.32 -17.85 15.90
N GLU A 105 6.09 -17.92 16.38
CA GLU A 105 5.37 -19.16 16.64
C GLU A 105 3.96 -19.02 16.07
N ASN A 106 3.51 -20.04 15.32
CA ASN A 106 2.21 -20.03 14.66
C ASN A 106 1.99 -18.74 13.83
N SER A 107 3.03 -18.32 13.11
CA SER A 107 3.03 -17.20 12.17
C SER A 107 3.10 -17.70 10.73
N PHE A 108 2.64 -16.90 9.78
CA PHE A 108 2.62 -17.26 8.36
C PHE A 108 2.91 -16.04 7.48
N SER A 109 3.59 -16.29 6.35
CA SER A 109 3.73 -15.30 5.27
C SER A 109 2.63 -15.48 4.23
N LEU A 110 2.29 -14.40 3.54
CA LEU A 110 1.36 -14.38 2.42
C LEU A 110 1.73 -13.28 1.44
N ARG A 111 1.08 -13.26 0.27
CA ARG A 111 1.25 -12.22 -0.73
C ARG A 111 -0.10 -11.68 -1.19
N VAL A 112 -0.25 -10.36 -1.20
CA VAL A 112 -1.45 -9.65 -1.68
C VAL A 112 -1.00 -8.57 -2.65
N LYS A 113 -1.58 -8.54 -3.86
CA LYS A 113 -1.21 -7.56 -4.90
C LYS A 113 0.31 -7.43 -5.04
N GLU A 114 0.99 -8.58 -5.13
CA GLU A 114 2.45 -8.72 -5.25
C GLU A 114 3.30 -8.28 -4.04
N ARG A 115 2.68 -7.75 -2.96
CA ARG A 115 3.37 -7.37 -1.72
C ARG A 115 3.37 -8.53 -0.74
N SER A 116 4.54 -8.88 -0.21
CA SER A 116 4.66 -9.86 0.86
C SER A 116 4.23 -9.27 2.19
N GLY A 117 3.64 -10.09 3.04
CA GLY A 117 3.30 -9.72 4.41
C GLY A 117 3.38 -10.90 5.35
N ARG A 118 3.37 -10.62 6.65
CA ARG A 118 3.38 -11.64 7.71
C ARG A 118 2.27 -11.40 8.71
N GLY A 119 1.49 -12.44 8.98
CA GLY A 119 0.48 -12.50 10.04
C GLY A 119 0.73 -13.69 10.96
N GLY A 120 -0.21 -13.98 11.85
CA GLY A 120 -0.08 -15.13 12.73
C GLY A 120 -1.25 -15.31 13.69
N ARG A 121 -1.32 -16.49 14.31
CA ARG A 121 -2.26 -16.81 15.41
C ARG A 121 -1.57 -16.97 16.75
N GLY A 122 -0.24 -17.05 16.76
CA GLY A 122 0.58 -16.94 17.96
C GLY A 122 1.22 -15.55 17.98
N TRP A 123 2.52 -15.50 17.68
CA TRP A 123 3.29 -14.26 17.71
C TRP A 123 4.40 -14.25 16.68
N PHE A 124 4.88 -13.07 16.33
CA PHE A 124 6.16 -12.90 15.65
C PHE A 124 6.85 -11.61 16.09
N SER A 125 8.16 -11.54 15.91
CA SER A 125 8.95 -10.35 16.21
C SER A 125 10.08 -10.13 15.22
N TYR A 126 10.53 -8.88 15.18
CA TYR A 126 11.71 -8.43 14.44
C TYR A 126 12.58 -7.58 15.34
N ASP A 127 13.88 -7.72 15.16
CA ASP A 127 14.89 -6.93 15.84
C ASP A 127 15.41 -5.84 14.92
N VAL A 128 15.37 -4.60 15.39
CA VAL A 128 15.85 -3.44 14.64
C VAL A 128 16.99 -2.78 15.40
N THR A 129 18.13 -2.61 14.73
CA THR A 129 19.24 -1.81 15.25
C THR A 129 18.91 -0.33 15.06
N LEU A 130 19.10 0.46 16.11
CA LEU A 130 18.84 1.89 16.11
C LEU A 130 20.10 2.69 15.81
N GLU A 131 19.94 3.73 15.00
CA GLU A 131 20.95 4.78 14.86
C GLU A 131 20.90 5.75 16.06
N ALA A 132 21.82 6.71 16.11
CA ALA A 132 21.96 7.63 17.26
C ALA A 132 20.69 8.48 17.55
N THR A 133 19.83 8.71 16.56
CA THR A 133 18.56 9.43 16.75
C THR A 133 17.43 8.42 16.96
N PRO A 134 16.76 8.42 18.13
CA PRO A 134 15.69 7.48 18.42
C PRO A 134 14.48 7.71 17.50
N PRO A 135 13.82 6.63 17.03
CA PRO A 135 12.61 6.76 16.22
C PRO A 135 11.46 7.28 17.08
N ALA A 136 10.59 8.08 16.45
CA ALA A 136 9.43 8.67 17.09
C ALA A 136 8.15 7.86 16.88
N ALA A 137 8.08 7.02 15.84
CA ALA A 137 6.92 6.18 15.57
C ALA A 137 7.27 4.88 14.83
N LEU A 138 6.42 3.88 15.01
CA LEU A 138 6.32 2.69 14.18
C LEU A 138 5.14 2.86 13.22
N VAL A 139 5.36 2.75 11.92
CA VAL A 139 4.31 2.72 10.90
C VAL A 139 4.18 1.30 10.37
N VAL A 140 2.96 0.76 10.40
CA VAL A 140 2.64 -0.56 9.86
C VAL A 140 1.67 -0.42 8.69
N THR A 141 2.03 -0.99 7.55
CA THR A 141 1.13 -1.07 6.40
C THR A 141 0.27 -2.33 6.50
N TYR A 142 -1.04 -2.18 6.63
CA TYR A 142 -2.01 -3.29 6.62
C TYR A 142 -2.79 -3.34 5.31
N TYR A 143 -3.58 -4.39 5.12
CA TYR A 143 -4.52 -4.54 4.01
C TYR A 143 -5.94 -4.69 4.53
N SER A 144 -6.87 -3.83 4.08
CA SER A 144 -8.27 -3.82 4.52
C SER A 144 -9.16 -4.87 3.85
N GLY A 145 -8.57 -5.91 3.28
CA GLY A 145 -9.28 -7.03 2.65
C GLY A 145 -9.94 -7.99 3.67
N PRO A 146 -10.75 -8.93 3.19
CA PRO A 146 -11.44 -9.86 4.06
C PRO A 146 -10.43 -10.76 4.80
N THR A 147 -10.60 -10.90 6.11
CA THR A 147 -9.85 -11.84 6.94
C THR A 147 -10.72 -13.05 7.28
N ARG A 148 -10.10 -14.16 7.70
CA ARG A 148 -10.86 -15.39 7.99
C ARG A 148 -11.86 -15.20 9.13
N ARG A 149 -11.55 -14.33 10.10
CA ARG A 149 -12.37 -14.07 11.29
C ARG A 149 -13.13 -12.74 11.24
N GLY A 150 -13.07 -12.00 10.14
CA GLY A 150 -13.71 -10.68 9.97
C GLY A 150 -13.04 -9.52 10.74
N VAL A 151 -12.48 -9.81 11.91
CA VAL A 151 -11.74 -8.86 12.76
C VAL A 151 -10.48 -9.53 13.33
N SER A 152 -9.35 -8.84 13.24
CA SER A 152 -8.06 -9.25 13.79
C SER A 152 -7.77 -8.42 15.04
N LYS A 153 -7.57 -9.07 16.19
CA LYS A 153 -7.23 -8.44 17.48
C LYS A 153 -5.87 -8.95 17.95
N PHE A 154 -4.96 -8.02 18.22
CA PHE A 154 -3.59 -8.36 18.60
C PHE A 154 -2.94 -7.22 19.38
N LYS A 155 -1.86 -7.54 20.06
CA LYS A 155 -0.99 -6.59 20.75
C LYS A 155 0.23 -6.30 19.90
N ILE A 156 0.69 -5.06 19.98
CA ILE A 156 2.01 -4.63 19.52
C ILE A 156 2.80 -4.28 20.76
N CYS A 157 3.99 -4.86 20.90
CA CYS A 157 4.89 -4.65 22.02
C CYS A 157 6.28 -4.24 21.52
N ILE A 158 6.96 -3.37 22.27
CA ILE A 158 8.35 -2.98 22.05
C ILE A 158 9.17 -3.46 23.25
N ASP A 159 10.14 -4.33 23.02
CA ASP A 159 10.95 -4.97 24.08
C ASP A 159 10.10 -5.58 25.20
N GLY A 160 9.00 -6.24 24.81
CA GLY A 160 8.04 -6.86 25.74
C GLY A 160 7.07 -5.90 26.43
N GLN A 161 7.25 -4.58 26.32
CA GLN A 161 6.31 -3.59 26.85
C GLN A 161 5.17 -3.33 25.85
N LEU A 162 3.93 -3.34 26.34
CA LEU A 162 2.75 -3.11 25.49
C LEU A 162 2.76 -1.68 24.93
N LEU A 163 2.78 -1.56 23.61
CA LEU A 163 2.61 -0.29 22.89
C LEU A 163 1.13 -0.02 22.62
N LYS A 164 0.43 -1.02 22.06
CA LYS A 164 -0.96 -0.87 21.62
C LYS A 164 -1.67 -2.21 21.54
N ARG A 165 -2.96 -2.22 21.91
CA ARG A 165 -3.92 -3.25 21.46
C ARG A 165 -4.59 -2.74 20.19
N GLU A 166 -4.52 -3.52 19.13
CA GLU A 166 -5.01 -3.15 17.81
C GLU A 166 -6.19 -4.01 17.39
N GLU A 167 -7.11 -3.40 16.63
CA GLU A 167 -8.26 -4.06 16.03
C GLU A 167 -8.37 -3.66 14.56
N ILE A 168 -8.04 -4.58 13.66
CA ILE A 168 -8.14 -4.36 12.21
C ILE A 168 -9.38 -5.08 11.68
N LYS A 169 -10.25 -4.32 11.02
CA LYS A 169 -11.50 -4.81 10.39
C LYS A 169 -11.38 -4.83 8.88
N TYR A 170 -12.13 -5.75 8.27
CA TYR A 170 -12.42 -5.66 6.85
C TYR A 170 -13.11 -4.33 6.51
N SER A 171 -12.63 -3.64 5.47
CA SER A 171 -13.24 -2.42 4.96
C SER A 171 -13.18 -2.40 3.43
N PRO A 172 -14.32 -2.64 2.74
CA PRO A 172 -14.41 -2.53 1.29
C PRO A 172 -14.46 -1.05 0.84
N PRO A 173 -13.85 -0.70 -0.31
CA PRO A 173 -13.02 -1.56 -1.15
C PRO A 173 -11.65 -1.84 -0.51
N ALA A 174 -11.15 -3.06 -0.70
CA ALA A 174 -9.91 -3.50 -0.07
C ALA A 174 -8.67 -2.74 -0.60
N ARG A 175 -7.94 -2.11 0.32
CA ARG A 175 -6.76 -1.29 0.02
C ARG A 175 -5.67 -1.47 1.06
N PHE A 176 -4.45 -1.09 0.68
CA PHE A 176 -3.38 -0.90 1.67
C PHE A 176 -3.60 0.42 2.40
N PHE A 177 -3.28 0.46 3.69
CA PHE A 177 -3.29 1.66 4.49
C PHE A 177 -2.23 1.58 5.59
N ASP A 178 -1.71 2.73 5.97
CA ASP A 178 -0.69 2.85 7.01
C ASP A 178 -1.34 3.22 8.34
N VAL A 179 -0.88 2.62 9.42
CA VAL A 179 -1.21 3.01 10.79
C VAL A 179 0.07 3.41 11.50
N GLU A 180 0.08 4.63 12.04
CA GLU A 180 1.19 5.16 12.83
C GLU A 180 0.96 4.92 14.32
N TYR A 181 1.95 4.35 14.97
CA TYR A 181 2.01 4.13 16.42
C TYR A 181 3.13 5.00 16.99
N ALA A 182 2.77 6.06 17.70
CA ALA A 182 3.74 6.89 18.40
C ALA A 182 4.52 6.03 19.41
N LEU A 183 5.85 6.11 19.37
CA LEU A 183 6.74 5.42 20.30
C LEU A 183 7.06 6.38 21.47
N PRO A 184 6.59 6.09 22.69
CA PRO A 184 6.98 6.88 23.86
C PRO A 184 8.50 6.86 24.04
N ALA A 185 9.10 7.99 24.43
CA ALA A 185 10.54 8.14 24.59
C ALA A 185 11.13 7.05 25.51
N GLN A 186 10.38 6.66 26.56
CA GLN A 186 10.80 5.62 27.51
C GLN A 186 11.02 4.24 26.84
N LEU A 187 10.41 3.99 25.68
CA LEU A 187 10.58 2.74 24.94
C LEU A 187 11.81 2.72 24.04
N VAL A 188 12.43 3.87 23.75
CA VAL A 188 13.45 4.00 22.69
C VAL A 188 14.72 4.74 23.13
N GLU A 189 14.65 5.56 24.17
CA GLU A 189 15.78 6.40 24.61
C GLU A 189 16.96 5.56 25.12
N GLY A 190 18.17 5.90 24.64
CA GLY A 190 19.41 5.20 25.01
C GLY A 190 19.57 3.79 24.44
N LYS A 191 18.59 3.28 23.68
CA LYS A 191 18.64 1.93 23.12
C LYS A 191 19.41 1.90 21.79
N LYS A 192 20.20 0.83 21.60
CA LYS A 192 20.89 0.53 20.34
C LYS A 192 20.14 -0.49 19.47
N LYS A 193 19.16 -1.17 20.08
CA LYS A 193 18.37 -2.22 19.45
C LYS A 193 17.00 -2.21 20.09
N LEU A 194 15.96 -2.47 19.31
CA LEU A 194 14.62 -2.79 19.80
C LEU A 194 14.11 -4.08 19.17
N THR A 195 13.21 -4.75 19.87
CA THR A 195 12.41 -5.86 19.37
C THR A 195 10.97 -5.41 19.23
N ILE A 196 10.46 -5.41 18.01
CA ILE A 196 9.04 -5.17 17.69
C ILE A 196 8.34 -6.52 17.68
N ARG A 197 7.36 -6.73 18.55
CA ARG A 197 6.61 -7.99 18.66
C ARG A 197 5.13 -7.76 18.40
N PHE A 198 4.55 -8.62 17.58
CA PHE A 198 3.11 -8.73 17.36
C PHE A 198 2.62 -10.04 17.99
N GLU A 199 1.53 -9.97 18.74
CA GLU A 199 0.99 -11.11 19.49
C GLU A 199 -0.53 -11.15 19.36
N ALA A 200 -1.07 -12.26 18.83
CA ALA A 200 -2.50 -12.44 18.71
C ALA A 200 -3.16 -12.43 20.09
N GLU A 201 -4.34 -11.81 20.20
CA GLU A 201 -5.18 -12.02 21.36
C GLU A 201 -5.88 -13.38 21.31
N GLU A 202 -6.36 -13.84 22.46
CA GLU A 202 -6.99 -15.15 22.60
C GLU A 202 -8.16 -15.32 21.61
N GLY A 203 -8.15 -16.44 20.87
CA GLY A 203 -9.16 -16.73 19.86
C GLY A 203 -9.11 -15.84 18.62
N SER A 204 -8.10 -14.98 18.46
CA SER A 204 -7.96 -14.05 17.34
C SER A 204 -6.71 -14.34 16.48
N GLU A 205 -6.36 -13.40 15.61
CA GLU A 205 -5.19 -13.43 14.74
C GLU A 205 -4.60 -12.03 14.56
N ILE A 206 -3.31 -11.98 14.25
CA ILE A 206 -2.59 -10.77 13.85
C ILE A 206 -2.93 -10.47 12.39
N SER A 207 -3.40 -9.25 12.12
CA SER A 207 -3.59 -8.80 10.74
C SER A 207 -2.23 -8.73 10.04
N PRO A 208 -2.08 -9.27 8.82
CA PRO A 208 -0.79 -9.27 8.16
C PRO A 208 -0.22 -7.86 7.95
N GLY A 209 1.00 -7.65 8.46
CA GLY A 209 1.79 -6.45 8.16
C GLY A 209 2.53 -6.63 6.84
N PHE A 210 2.37 -5.68 5.92
CA PHE A 210 2.98 -5.63 4.58
C PHE A 210 4.12 -4.62 4.47
N GLY A 211 4.55 -4.07 5.60
CA GLY A 211 5.65 -3.12 5.69
C GLY A 211 5.72 -2.58 7.11
N LEU A 212 6.91 -2.59 7.70
CA LEU A 212 7.17 -2.00 9.02
C LEU A 212 8.21 -0.90 8.83
N ARG A 213 7.88 0.33 9.17
CA ARG A 213 8.81 1.47 9.15
C ARG A 213 8.98 2.00 10.56
N LEU A 214 10.22 2.23 10.96
CA LEU A 214 10.50 3.15 12.06
C LEU A 214 10.82 4.50 11.44
N ILE A 215 10.17 5.55 11.94
CA ILE A 215 10.34 6.90 11.41
C ILE A 215 10.83 7.88 12.48
N ARG A 216 11.62 8.86 12.05
CA ARG A 216 11.89 10.11 12.78
C ARG A 216 10.70 11.06 12.62
N LYS A 217 10.60 12.06 13.49
CA LYS A 217 9.69 13.19 13.33
C LYS A 217 10.47 14.44 12.97
#